data_AF-A0A919KER7-F1
#
_entry.id   AF-A0A919KER7-F1
#
_cell.length_a   1.000
_cell.length_b   1.000
_cell.length_c   1.000
_cell.angle_alpha   90.00
_cell.angle_beta   90.00
_cell.angle_gamma   90.00
#
_symmetry.space_group_name_H-M   'P 1'
#
loop_
_entity.id
_entity.type
_entity.pdbx_description
1 polymer ?
#
loop_
_entity_poly.entity_id
_entity_poly.type
_entity_poly.pdbx_seq_one_letter_code
_entity_poly.pdbx_strand_id
1 'polypeptide(L)'
;MKRAWKTSVTPGTRGRHALTSCPAMQGTYKTGARSDGESHSMNTATDMTAPTTGSGTGPGTAPVRFDTKIAVVLRDDLAPWQRLNVTAFLVSGLGTAVPEVIGEPYEDADAVPYLPMFRQPVLVFQGTEETLRAAHGRALARALPRAVFTADLFATGHDRANRAAVRAVPTAGLDLVGLAVYGPRNAVDKVLKGARMHP
;
A
#
# COMPACT_ATOMS: atom_id res chain seq x y z
N MET A 1 34.33 29.37 19.67
CA MET A 1 35.78 29.14 19.40
C MET A 1 36.12 27.68 19.68
N LYS A 2 36.79 26.98 18.72
CA LYS A 2 37.56 25.71 18.79
C LYS A 2 36.84 24.45 19.35
N ARG A 3 36.40 23.52 18.47
CA ARG A 3 37.05 22.24 18.04
C ARG A 3 37.34 21.25 19.18
N ALA A 4 36.81 20.02 19.11
CA ALA A 4 37.57 18.82 18.72
C ALA A 4 36.81 17.50 18.99
N TRP A 5 36.63 16.74 17.91
CA TRP A 5 36.20 15.35 17.84
C TRP A 5 37.33 14.42 18.31
N LYS A 6 37.03 13.36 19.07
CA LYS A 6 37.94 12.22 19.27
C LYS A 6 37.21 10.92 18.93
N THR A 7 37.59 10.34 17.80
CA THR A 7 37.36 8.94 17.44
C THR A 7 38.46 8.10 18.06
N SER A 8 38.09 7.03 18.74
CA SER A 8 39.01 5.93 19.08
C SER A 8 38.61 4.71 18.27
N VAL A 9 39.59 4.10 17.61
CA VAL A 9 39.46 2.92 16.77
C VAL A 9 40.41 1.87 17.36
N THR A 10 39.87 0.86 18.04
CA THR A 10 40.61 -0.38 18.34
C THR A 10 39.64 -1.57 18.35
N PRO A 11 39.90 -2.66 17.59
CA PRO A 11 39.01 -3.81 17.48
C PRO A 11 39.40 -5.04 18.34
N GLY A 12 38.38 -5.81 18.79
CA GLY A 12 38.46 -7.17 19.40
C GLY A 12 38.14 -7.23 20.91
N THR A 13 37.46 -8.20 21.54
CA THR A 13 36.71 -9.41 21.16
C THR A 13 35.83 -9.84 22.38
N ARG A 14 34.64 -10.41 22.10
CA ARG A 14 33.66 -11.18 22.93
C ARG A 14 33.78 -11.25 24.48
N GLY A 15 32.65 -10.97 25.17
CA GLY A 15 32.17 -11.79 26.29
C GLY A 15 31.50 -11.09 27.50
N ARG A 16 30.16 -11.27 27.61
CA ARG A 16 29.28 -11.26 28.81
C ARG A 16 28.68 -9.95 29.40
N HIS A 17 27.37 -9.83 29.13
CA HIS A 17 26.21 -9.33 29.91
C HIS A 17 26.36 -8.39 31.12
N ALA A 18 25.65 -7.24 31.08
CA ALA A 18 24.50 -6.95 31.96
C ALA A 18 23.73 -5.70 31.47
N LEU A 19 22.44 -5.66 31.83
CA LEU A 19 21.38 -4.75 31.39
C LEU A 19 21.59 -3.27 31.75
N THR A 20 21.22 -2.37 30.82
CA THR A 20 20.61 -1.07 31.14
C THR A 20 19.65 -0.67 30.01
N SER A 21 18.40 -0.36 30.36
CA SER A 21 17.39 0.19 29.48
C SER A 21 17.77 1.57 28.96
N CYS A 22 17.48 1.86 27.69
CA CYS A 22 17.21 3.21 27.18
C CYS A 22 16.64 3.14 25.74
N PRO A 23 15.95 4.19 25.26
CA PRO A 23 14.71 4.08 24.50
C PRO A 23 14.86 4.07 22.97
N ALA A 24 13.74 3.77 22.32
CA ALA A 24 13.48 3.72 20.89
C ALA A 24 14.18 4.82 20.07
N MET A 25 15.05 4.39 19.15
CA MET A 25 15.58 5.24 18.08
C MET A 25 14.50 5.44 17.02
N GLN A 26 13.88 6.62 17.04
CA GLN A 26 13.14 7.18 15.93
C GLN A 26 14.14 7.61 14.85
N GLY A 27 14.28 6.80 13.80
CA GLY A 27 15.01 7.17 12.59
C GLY A 27 14.09 7.96 11.65
N THR A 28 14.18 9.28 11.68
CA THR A 28 13.56 10.17 10.68
C THR A 28 14.51 10.33 9.49
N TYR A 29 14.05 9.98 8.29
CA TYR A 29 14.78 10.29 7.07
C TYR A 29 14.46 11.75 6.68
N LYS A 30 15.47 12.62 6.76
CA LYS A 30 15.46 13.95 6.17
C LYS A 30 16.54 13.98 5.10
N THR A 31 16.20 14.46 3.91
CA THR A 31 17.18 15.00 2.97
C THR A 31 16.54 16.21 2.29
N GLY A 32 17.31 17.30 2.22
CA GLY A 32 16.91 18.55 1.59
C GLY A 32 17.83 18.94 0.44
N ALA A 33 17.71 20.23 0.06
CA ALA A 33 18.37 20.99 -1.03
C ALA A 33 17.57 20.94 -2.36
N ARG A 34 16.96 22.08 -2.79
CA ARG A 34 17.52 23.21 -3.60
C ARG A 34 17.83 22.78 -5.04
N SER A 35 17.62 23.56 -6.10
CA SER A 35 17.00 24.86 -6.36
C SER A 35 16.90 25.04 -7.89
N ASP A 36 16.14 26.06 -8.30
CA ASP A 36 16.27 26.86 -9.54
C ASP A 36 16.06 26.18 -10.92
N GLY A 37 14.97 26.59 -11.58
CA GLY A 37 14.71 26.35 -13.00
C GLY A 37 14.05 27.58 -13.60
N GLU A 38 14.87 28.38 -14.26
CA GLU A 38 14.63 29.72 -14.78
C GLU A 38 13.51 29.79 -15.83
N SER A 39 12.67 30.80 -15.69
CA SER A 39 11.68 31.26 -16.66
C SER A 39 12.34 31.86 -17.90
N HIS A 40 11.98 31.40 -19.10
CA HIS A 40 12.19 32.14 -20.34
C HIS A 40 10.91 32.14 -21.18
N SER A 41 10.20 33.27 -21.13
CA SER A 41 9.17 33.66 -22.07
C SER A 41 9.82 34.36 -23.26
N MET A 42 9.59 33.88 -24.48
CA MET A 42 9.66 34.70 -25.69
C MET A 42 8.49 34.31 -26.59
N ASN A 43 7.48 35.16 -26.61
CA ASN A 43 6.40 35.15 -27.59
C ASN A 43 6.82 36.04 -28.77
N THR A 44 6.78 35.48 -29.98
CA THR A 44 6.61 36.24 -31.22
C THR A 44 5.54 35.54 -32.07
N ALA A 45 4.46 36.27 -32.32
CA ALA A 45 3.53 36.03 -33.43
C ALA A 45 4.24 36.44 -34.74
N THR A 46 3.94 35.97 -35.96
CA THR A 46 2.69 35.57 -36.60
C THR A 46 3.04 34.81 -37.90
N ASP A 47 2.12 33.96 -38.37
CA ASP A 47 1.62 33.88 -39.76
C ASP A 47 1.68 32.50 -40.49
N MET A 48 0.47 31.94 -40.64
CA MET A 48 -0.12 31.31 -41.85
C MET A 48 0.64 30.20 -42.58
N THR A 49 0.14 28.95 -42.47
CA THR A 49 -0.69 28.30 -43.50
C THR A 49 -1.01 26.85 -43.11
N ALA A 50 -2.30 26.51 -43.07
CA ALA A 50 -2.77 25.15 -42.90
C ALA A 50 -2.86 24.42 -44.25
N PRO A 51 -2.52 23.12 -44.31
CA PRO A 51 -3.18 22.21 -45.20
C PRO A 51 -4.00 21.19 -44.41
N THR A 52 -5.26 21.07 -44.82
CA THR A 52 -6.21 20.05 -44.43
C THR A 52 -5.64 18.64 -44.66
N THR A 53 -5.56 17.80 -43.63
CA THR A 53 -5.48 16.35 -43.80
C THR A 53 -6.11 15.63 -42.61
N GLY A 54 -7.15 14.84 -42.90
CA GLY A 54 -7.48 13.61 -42.19
C GLY A 54 -7.90 13.72 -40.74
N SER A 55 -9.21 13.61 -40.50
CA SER A 55 -9.78 13.18 -39.22
C SER A 55 -9.29 11.77 -38.86
N GLY A 56 -8.09 11.69 -38.26
CA GLY A 56 -7.61 10.51 -37.59
C GLY A 56 -8.21 10.45 -36.20
N THR A 57 -9.30 9.71 -36.04
CA THR A 57 -9.74 9.24 -34.73
C THR A 57 -8.61 8.38 -34.16
N GLY A 58 -7.75 8.98 -33.33
CA GLY A 58 -6.83 8.22 -32.49
C GLY A 58 -7.63 7.17 -31.73
N PRO A 59 -7.11 5.95 -31.51
CA PRO A 59 -7.86 4.91 -30.83
C PRO A 59 -8.21 5.45 -29.44
N GLY A 60 -9.47 5.83 -29.26
CA GLY A 60 -10.00 6.19 -27.96
C GLY A 60 -9.81 4.95 -27.10
N THR A 61 -8.84 5.01 -26.18
CA THR A 61 -8.60 3.96 -25.20
C THR A 61 -9.89 3.80 -24.41
N ALA A 62 -10.75 2.88 -24.84
CA ALA A 62 -11.96 2.56 -24.13
C ALA A 62 -11.57 2.21 -22.68
N PRO A 63 -12.27 2.73 -21.67
CA PRO A 63 -11.87 2.50 -20.28
C PRO A 63 -11.87 0.98 -20.02
N VAL A 64 -10.70 0.44 -19.69
CA VAL A 64 -10.52 -0.97 -19.36
C VAL A 64 -11.43 -1.28 -18.17
N ARG A 65 -12.49 -2.06 -18.41
CA ARG A 65 -13.40 -2.52 -17.36
C ARG A 65 -12.97 -3.90 -16.91
N PHE A 66 -12.76 -4.03 -15.61
CA PHE A 66 -12.53 -5.31 -14.96
C PHE A 66 -13.83 -5.83 -14.38
N ASP A 67 -14.15 -7.09 -14.66
CA ASP A 67 -15.27 -7.80 -14.03
C ASP A 67 -14.98 -8.13 -12.56
N THR A 68 -13.70 -8.09 -12.19
CA THR A 68 -13.20 -8.30 -10.84
C THR A 68 -12.80 -6.99 -10.17
N LYS A 69 -12.73 -7.01 -8.84
CA LYS A 69 -12.41 -5.85 -8.02
C LYS A 69 -11.50 -6.25 -6.86
N ILE A 70 -10.45 -5.46 -6.61
CA ILE A 70 -9.68 -5.49 -5.37
C ILE A 70 -10.19 -4.38 -4.48
N ALA A 71 -10.54 -4.72 -3.23
CA ALA A 71 -10.93 -3.73 -2.24
C ALA A 71 -10.23 -3.96 -0.91
N VAL A 72 -9.85 -2.86 -0.26
CA VAL A 72 -9.29 -2.82 1.09
C VAL A 72 -10.24 -2.01 1.96
N VAL A 73 -10.57 -2.48 3.15
CA VAL A 73 -11.31 -1.73 4.17
C VAL A 73 -10.43 -1.60 5.39
N LEU A 74 -10.25 -0.38 5.88
CA LEU A 74 -9.46 -0.06 7.06
C LEU A 74 -10.36 0.45 8.19
N ARG A 75 -9.97 0.21 9.43
CA ARG A 75 -10.66 0.79 10.59
C ARG A 75 -10.40 2.30 10.63
N ASP A 76 -11.44 3.07 10.93
CA ASP A 76 -11.43 4.53 10.81
C ASP A 76 -10.76 5.27 11.98
N ASP A 77 -10.35 4.56 13.02
CA ASP A 77 -9.59 5.06 14.17
C ASP A 77 -8.06 4.97 14.00
N LEU A 78 -7.57 4.33 12.94
CA LEU A 78 -6.14 4.15 12.71
C LEU A 78 -5.44 5.46 12.36
N ALA A 79 -4.21 5.63 12.88
CA ALA A 79 -3.32 6.71 12.46
C ALA A 79 -2.95 6.57 10.97
N PRO A 80 -2.63 7.67 10.26
CA PRO A 80 -2.33 7.62 8.82
C PRO A 80 -1.22 6.63 8.47
N TRP A 81 -0.13 6.57 9.25
CA TRP A 81 0.97 5.64 9.00
C TRP A 81 0.56 4.17 9.22
N GLN A 82 -0.34 3.89 10.17
CA GLN A 82 -0.87 2.54 10.40
C GLN A 82 -1.71 2.08 9.20
N ARG A 83 -2.53 2.97 8.63
CA ARG A 83 -3.33 2.68 7.44
C ARG A 83 -2.47 2.28 6.25
N LEU A 84 -1.37 3.01 6.02
CA LEU A 84 -0.42 2.71 4.95
C LEU A 84 0.24 1.34 5.17
N ASN A 85 0.71 1.08 6.40
CA ASN A 85 1.33 -0.19 6.75
C ASN A 85 0.37 -1.38 6.58
N VAL A 86 -0.84 -1.28 7.15
CA VAL A 86 -1.87 -2.31 7.05
C VAL A 86 -2.23 -2.57 5.58
N THR A 87 -2.40 -1.52 4.77
CA THR A 87 -2.70 -1.66 3.34
C THR A 87 -1.59 -2.44 2.62
N ALA A 88 -0.33 -2.10 2.86
CA ALA A 88 0.82 -2.78 2.25
C ALA A 88 0.85 -4.28 2.59
N PHE A 89 0.62 -4.63 3.86
CA PHE A 89 0.55 -6.04 4.27
C PHE A 89 -0.63 -6.77 3.64
N LEU A 90 -1.82 -6.19 3.67
CA LEU A 90 -3.04 -6.82 3.16
C LEU A 90 -2.95 -7.14 1.67
N VAL A 91 -2.44 -6.21 0.87
CA VAL A 91 -2.37 -6.41 -0.58
C VAL A 91 -1.28 -7.41 -0.97
N SER A 92 -0.18 -7.49 -0.21
CA SER A 92 0.88 -8.48 -0.49
C SER A 92 0.38 -9.93 -0.43
N GLY A 93 -0.62 -10.22 0.41
CA GLY A 93 -1.26 -11.54 0.48
C GLY A 93 -2.11 -11.91 -0.74
N LEU A 94 -2.62 -10.94 -1.51
CA LEU A 94 -3.46 -11.21 -2.67
C LEU A 94 -2.67 -11.66 -3.89
N GLY A 95 -1.52 -11.04 -4.16
CA GLY A 95 -0.73 -11.32 -5.36
C GLY A 95 -0.19 -12.76 -5.42
N THR A 96 0.11 -13.36 -4.27
CA THR A 96 0.62 -14.73 -4.19
C THR A 96 -0.48 -15.78 -4.32
N ALA A 97 -1.67 -15.51 -3.79
CA ALA A 97 -2.81 -16.43 -3.83
C ALA A 97 -3.63 -16.31 -5.12
N VAL A 98 -3.58 -15.16 -5.80
CA VAL A 98 -4.34 -14.88 -7.01
C VAL A 98 -3.41 -14.30 -8.08
N PRO A 99 -2.60 -15.13 -8.76
CA PRO A 99 -1.59 -14.64 -9.71
C PRO A 99 -2.18 -13.77 -10.83
N GLU A 100 -3.44 -13.99 -11.20
CA GLU A 100 -4.14 -13.21 -12.23
C GLU A 100 -4.34 -11.73 -11.89
N VAL A 101 -4.11 -11.29 -10.65
CA VAL A 101 -4.15 -9.87 -10.29
C VAL A 101 -2.83 -9.15 -10.56
N ILE A 102 -1.73 -9.89 -10.73
CA ILE A 102 -0.40 -9.37 -11.02
C ILE A 102 -0.25 -9.21 -12.54
N GLY A 103 0.30 -8.07 -12.95
CA GLY A 103 0.60 -7.78 -14.35
C GLY A 103 2.00 -8.24 -14.76
N GLU A 104 2.48 -7.68 -15.86
CA GLU A 104 3.84 -7.91 -16.35
C GLU A 104 4.87 -7.02 -15.63
N PRO A 105 6.16 -7.40 -15.63
CA PRO A 105 7.23 -6.52 -15.18
C PRO A 105 7.17 -5.18 -15.90
N TYR A 106 7.45 -4.12 -15.15
CA TYR A 106 7.52 -2.78 -15.70
C TYR A 106 8.92 -2.57 -16.28
N GLU A 107 9.03 -1.78 -17.33
CA GLU A 107 10.30 -1.46 -17.96
C GLU A 107 10.31 0.04 -18.23
N ASP A 108 11.40 0.72 -17.89
CA ASP A 108 11.57 2.13 -18.26
C ASP A 108 12.12 2.27 -19.69
N ALA A 109 12.28 3.52 -20.15
CA ALA A 109 12.77 3.79 -21.49
C ALA A 109 14.21 3.29 -21.75
N ASP A 110 14.97 2.98 -20.69
CA ASP A 110 16.34 2.50 -20.75
C ASP A 110 16.44 0.96 -20.62
N ALA A 111 15.30 0.26 -20.73
CA ALA A 111 15.19 -1.18 -20.57
C ALA A 111 15.57 -1.71 -19.17
N VAL A 112 15.47 -0.88 -18.13
CA VAL A 112 15.66 -1.33 -16.74
C VAL A 112 14.38 -2.00 -16.26
N PRO A 113 14.42 -3.28 -15.83
CA PRO A 113 13.24 -3.98 -15.37
C PRO A 113 12.89 -3.63 -13.92
N TYR A 114 11.60 -3.52 -13.64
CA TYR A 114 11.00 -3.31 -12.33
C TYR A 114 9.98 -4.42 -12.03
N LEU A 115 9.64 -4.57 -10.74
CA LEU A 115 8.71 -5.60 -10.30
C LEU A 115 7.31 -5.42 -10.91
N PRO A 116 6.62 -6.52 -11.24
CA PRO A 116 5.22 -6.47 -11.64
C PRO A 116 4.34 -6.00 -10.48
N MET A 117 3.33 -5.19 -10.80
CA MET A 117 2.34 -4.67 -9.84
C MET A 117 0.93 -5.11 -10.20
N PHE A 118 -0.09 -4.73 -9.41
CA PHE A 118 -1.47 -5.07 -9.73
C PHE A 118 -1.89 -4.47 -11.08
N ARG A 119 -2.45 -5.31 -11.95
CA ARG A 119 -2.97 -4.87 -13.24
C ARG A 119 -4.35 -4.21 -13.18
N GLN A 120 -4.95 -4.13 -11.99
CA GLN A 120 -6.25 -3.48 -11.75
C GLN A 120 -6.19 -2.58 -10.50
N PRO A 121 -7.01 -1.54 -10.42
CA PRO A 121 -7.01 -0.62 -9.28
C PRO A 121 -7.35 -1.30 -7.94
N VAL A 122 -6.67 -0.87 -6.87
CA VAL A 122 -7.01 -1.21 -5.48
C VAL A 122 -7.88 -0.10 -4.90
N LEU A 123 -9.13 -0.41 -4.56
CA LEU A 123 -10.05 0.57 -3.98
C LEU A 123 -9.98 0.53 -2.45
N VAL A 124 -9.65 1.65 -1.82
CA VAL A 124 -9.44 1.73 -0.37
C VAL A 124 -10.61 2.42 0.32
N PHE A 125 -11.23 1.72 1.25
CA PHE A 125 -12.37 2.16 2.03
C PHE A 125 -12.00 2.24 3.51
N GLN A 126 -12.84 2.93 4.27
CA GLN A 126 -12.77 2.95 5.73
C GLN A 126 -14.15 2.68 6.35
N GLY A 127 -14.15 2.17 7.58
CA GLY A 127 -15.35 1.96 8.37
C GLY A 127 -15.05 1.64 9.82
N THR A 128 -16.10 1.51 10.63
CA THR A 128 -15.99 1.15 12.04
C THR A 128 -15.61 -0.33 12.23
N GLU A 129 -15.28 -0.73 13.45
CA GLU A 129 -15.04 -2.15 13.79
C GLU A 129 -16.22 -3.05 13.37
N GLU A 130 -17.46 -2.64 13.63
CA GLU A 130 -18.66 -3.38 13.25
C GLU A 130 -18.78 -3.53 11.74
N THR A 131 -18.37 -2.50 11.00
CA THR A 131 -18.35 -2.52 9.53
C THR A 131 -17.35 -3.55 9.03
N LEU A 132 -16.15 -3.61 9.61
CA LEU A 132 -15.14 -4.62 9.27
C LEU A 132 -15.60 -6.03 9.65
N ARG A 133 -16.18 -6.23 10.84
CA ARG A 133 -16.73 -7.53 11.27
C ARG A 133 -17.82 -8.01 10.30
N ALA A 134 -18.74 -7.12 9.92
CA ALA A 134 -19.80 -7.44 8.96
C ALA A 134 -19.23 -7.75 7.56
N ALA A 135 -18.25 -6.96 7.09
CA ALA A 135 -17.58 -7.20 5.81
C ALA A 135 -16.85 -8.56 5.81
N HIS A 136 -16.13 -8.88 6.87
CA HIS A 136 -15.45 -10.17 7.04
C HIS A 136 -16.44 -11.34 7.00
N GLY A 137 -17.55 -11.25 7.74
CA GLY A 137 -18.61 -12.27 7.71
C GLY A 137 -19.20 -12.47 6.31
N ARG A 138 -19.45 -11.39 5.56
CA ARG A 138 -19.94 -11.47 4.17
C ARG A 138 -18.90 -12.06 3.22
N ALA A 139 -17.62 -11.73 3.39
CA ALA A 139 -16.55 -12.30 2.58
C ALA A 139 -16.46 -13.82 2.81
N LEU A 140 -16.55 -14.28 4.07
CA LEU A 140 -16.58 -15.69 4.45
C LEU A 140 -17.78 -16.42 3.84
N ALA A 141 -18.99 -15.89 4.01
CA ALA A 141 -20.21 -16.48 3.47
C ALA A 141 -20.20 -16.62 1.93
N ARG A 142 -19.36 -15.84 1.24
CA ARG A 142 -19.20 -15.86 -0.23
C ARG A 142 -17.94 -16.57 -0.71
N ALA A 143 -17.16 -17.16 0.20
CA ALA A 143 -15.90 -17.83 -0.09
C ALA A 143 -14.88 -16.97 -0.90
N LEU A 144 -14.92 -15.64 -0.77
CA LEU A 144 -14.04 -14.75 -1.53
C LEU A 144 -12.59 -14.78 -1.00
N PRO A 145 -11.56 -14.80 -1.86
CA PRO A 145 -10.17 -14.60 -1.44
C PRO A 145 -10.04 -13.33 -0.58
N ARG A 146 -9.34 -13.45 0.56
CA ARG A 146 -9.23 -12.37 1.53
C ARG A 146 -7.90 -12.38 2.28
N ALA A 147 -7.46 -11.23 2.72
CA ALA A 147 -6.40 -11.06 3.71
C ALA A 147 -6.94 -10.28 4.90
N VAL A 148 -6.47 -10.60 6.11
CA VAL A 148 -6.89 -9.96 7.37
C VAL A 148 -5.70 -9.39 8.10
N PHE A 149 -5.92 -8.28 8.80
CA PHE A 149 -4.96 -7.70 9.73
C PHE A 149 -5.71 -7.39 11.03
N THR A 150 -5.24 -7.93 12.15
CA THR A 150 -5.81 -7.68 13.48
C THR A 150 -4.97 -6.70 14.28
N ALA A 151 -5.54 -6.05 15.29
CA ALA A 151 -4.82 -5.07 16.11
C ALA A 151 -3.58 -5.67 16.79
N ASP A 152 -3.65 -6.94 17.21
CA ASP A 152 -2.54 -7.65 17.86
C ASP A 152 -1.26 -7.69 17.03
N LEU A 153 -1.38 -7.61 15.69
CA LEU A 153 -0.24 -7.64 14.77
C LEU A 153 0.66 -6.41 14.90
N PHE A 154 0.17 -5.31 15.48
CA PHE A 154 1.02 -4.15 15.76
C PHE A 154 2.00 -4.39 16.92
N ALA A 155 1.70 -5.35 17.81
CA ALA A 155 2.54 -5.69 18.95
C ALA A 155 3.56 -6.80 18.65
N THR A 156 3.49 -7.42 17.47
CA THR A 156 4.34 -8.53 17.06
C THR A 156 5.41 -8.08 16.07
N GLY A 157 6.58 -8.74 16.10
CA GLY A 157 7.74 -8.35 15.27
C GLY A 157 8.06 -9.25 14.08
N HIS A 158 7.37 -10.38 13.91
CA HIS A 158 7.69 -11.35 12.85
C HIS A 158 6.49 -12.22 12.43
N ASP A 159 6.48 -12.71 11.18
CA ASP A 159 5.37 -13.49 10.59
C ASP A 159 4.87 -14.62 11.50
N ARG A 160 5.78 -15.44 12.04
CA ARG A 160 5.38 -16.58 12.88
C ARG A 160 4.55 -16.15 14.11
N ALA A 161 4.87 -15.01 14.72
CA ALA A 161 4.11 -14.48 15.85
C ALA A 161 2.78 -13.90 15.38
N ASN A 162 2.76 -13.19 14.25
CA ASN A 162 1.53 -12.67 13.64
C ASN A 162 0.53 -13.79 13.39
N ARG A 163 0.98 -14.88 12.76
CA ARG A 163 0.13 -16.05 12.48
C ARG A 163 -0.32 -16.78 13.74
N ALA A 164 0.53 -16.84 14.77
CA ALA A 164 0.17 -17.44 16.05
C ALA A 164 -0.89 -16.60 16.79
N ALA A 165 -0.78 -15.27 16.76
CA ALA A 165 -1.75 -14.35 17.36
C ALA A 165 -3.12 -14.50 16.71
N VAL A 166 -3.21 -14.48 15.38
CA VAL A 166 -4.47 -14.70 14.66
C VAL A 166 -5.05 -16.09 14.95
N ARG A 167 -4.21 -17.13 14.99
CA ARG A 167 -4.65 -18.51 15.26
C ARG A 167 -5.23 -18.69 16.67
N ALA A 168 -4.81 -17.89 17.64
CA ALA A 168 -5.27 -17.99 19.02
C ALA A 168 -6.70 -17.48 19.23
N VAL A 169 -7.25 -16.72 18.27
CA VAL A 169 -8.53 -16.02 18.41
C VAL A 169 -9.59 -16.65 17.50
N PRO A 170 -10.79 -16.99 18.02
CA PRO A 170 -11.87 -17.49 17.18
C PRO A 170 -12.34 -16.41 16.20
N THR A 171 -12.88 -16.82 15.05
CA THR A 171 -13.32 -15.91 13.98
C THR A 171 -14.19 -14.74 14.46
N ALA A 172 -15.11 -15.00 15.41
CA ALA A 172 -15.98 -13.97 15.97
C ALA A 172 -15.25 -12.97 16.88
N GLY A 173 -14.12 -13.36 17.47
CA GLY A 173 -13.32 -12.55 18.39
C GLY A 173 -12.18 -11.77 17.74
N LEU A 174 -11.98 -11.89 16.42
CA LEU A 174 -10.92 -11.16 15.72
C LEU A 174 -11.15 -9.65 15.80
N ASP A 175 -10.24 -8.92 16.44
CA ASP A 175 -10.20 -7.45 16.40
C ASP A 175 -9.58 -6.97 15.08
N LEU A 176 -10.41 -6.84 14.05
CA LEU A 176 -9.99 -6.49 12.70
C LEU A 176 -9.72 -4.99 12.59
N VAL A 177 -8.50 -4.65 12.15
CA VAL A 177 -8.11 -3.28 11.78
C VAL A 177 -8.05 -3.09 10.27
N GLY A 178 -7.96 -4.19 9.51
CA GLY A 178 -7.97 -4.15 8.06
C GLY A 178 -8.41 -5.46 7.41
N LEU A 179 -9.06 -5.36 6.27
CA LEU A 179 -9.54 -6.47 5.45
C LEU A 179 -9.32 -6.16 3.97
N ALA A 180 -8.64 -7.04 3.24
CA ALA A 180 -8.60 -7.00 1.78
C ALA A 180 -9.43 -8.15 1.21
N VAL A 181 -10.15 -7.90 0.12
CA VAL A 181 -11.00 -8.88 -0.55
C VAL A 181 -10.84 -8.74 -2.06
N TYR A 182 -10.81 -9.87 -2.75
CA TYR A 182 -10.79 -9.96 -4.20
C TYR A 182 -11.95 -10.83 -4.72
N GLY A 183 -12.50 -10.49 -5.88
CA GLY A 183 -13.47 -11.32 -6.59
C GLY A 183 -14.37 -10.54 -7.55
N PRO A 184 -15.50 -11.13 -7.99
CA PRO A 184 -16.46 -10.47 -8.88
C PRO A 184 -16.97 -9.17 -8.27
N ARG A 185 -17.05 -8.11 -9.08
CA ARG A 185 -17.41 -6.76 -8.63
C ARG A 185 -18.66 -6.72 -7.77
N ASN A 186 -19.74 -7.37 -8.22
CA ASN A 186 -21.02 -7.43 -7.51
C ASN A 186 -20.91 -8.12 -6.13
N ALA A 187 -20.03 -9.12 -5.99
CA ALA A 187 -19.81 -9.80 -4.73
C ALA A 187 -19.02 -8.92 -3.75
N VAL A 188 -17.98 -8.26 -4.26
CA VAL A 188 -17.16 -7.32 -3.48
C VAL A 188 -17.99 -6.12 -3.02
N ASP A 189 -18.82 -5.54 -3.87
CA ASP A 189 -19.68 -4.40 -3.50
C ASP A 189 -20.65 -4.75 -2.37
N LYS A 190 -21.17 -5.99 -2.36
CA LYS A 190 -22.00 -6.50 -1.25
C LYS A 190 -21.21 -6.65 0.05
N VAL A 191 -19.94 -7.04 -0.02
CA VAL A 191 -19.06 -7.13 1.15
C VAL A 191 -18.86 -5.75 1.76
N LEU A 192 -18.56 -4.76 0.92
CA LEU A 192 -18.24 -3.38 1.30
C LEU A 192 -19.44 -2.56 1.77
N LYS A 193 -20.66 -3.13 1.80
CA LYS A 193 -21.86 -2.40 2.21
C LYS A 193 -21.70 -1.82 3.63
N GLY A 194 -21.75 -0.48 3.71
CA GLY A 194 -21.58 0.29 4.95
C GLY A 194 -20.21 0.97 5.09
N ALA A 195 -19.21 0.53 4.32
CA ALA A 195 -17.92 1.20 4.25
C ALA A 195 -17.99 2.45 3.35
N ARG A 196 -17.15 3.44 3.65
CA ARG A 196 -17.05 4.71 2.91
C ARG A 196 -15.72 4.76 2.16
N MET A 197 -15.68 5.45 1.02
CA MET A 197 -14.42 5.68 0.32
C MET A 197 -13.43 6.38 1.26
N HIS A 198 -12.18 5.95 1.27
CA HIS A 198 -11.14 6.64 2.04
C HIS A 198 -10.90 8.05 1.46
N PRO A 199 -10.77 9.10 2.29
CA PRO A 199 -10.46 10.45 1.83
C PRO A 199 -9.07 10.56 1.22
#